data_AF-A0A1Z8USN3-F1
#
_entry.id   AF-A0A1Z8USN3-F1
#
_cell.length_a   1.000
_cell.length_b   1.000
_cell.length_c   1.000
_cell.angle_alpha   90.00
_cell.angle_beta   90.00
_cell.angle_gamma   90.00
#
_symmetry.space_group_name_H-M   'P 1'
#
loop_
_entity.id
_entity.type
_entity.pdbx_description
1 polymer ?
#
loop_
_entity_poly.entity_id
_entity_poly.type
_entity_poly.pdbx_seq_one_letter_code
_entity_poly.pdbx_strand_id
1 'polypeptide(L)'
;MKRYVFLITSIFVININSWAVAQDQEAGKLTDTEAVFQKLVEQCDNVDMLMLRARIRLELPRTTDDAADTAKDKLLQGFELCAAGKMAEGKIVLEEGYEIAKAGVTEKFGQEGTGSDETTVSQPKPVEKIESQKPWWKFW
;
A
#
# COMPACT_ATOMS: atom_id res chain seq x y z
N MET A 1 -34.04 60.62 -1.10
CA MET A 1 -34.00 59.47 -0.17
C MET A 1 -34.12 58.18 -0.98
N LYS A 2 -33.09 57.34 -0.83
CA LYS A 2 -32.92 55.90 -1.13
C LYS A 2 -33.94 55.18 -2.03
N ARG A 3 -33.47 54.79 -3.22
CA ARG A 3 -33.74 53.48 -3.84
C ARG A 3 -32.50 53.04 -4.62
N TYR A 4 -31.77 52.05 -4.09
CA TYR A 4 -30.92 51.17 -4.88
C TYR A 4 -30.94 49.79 -4.23
N VAL A 5 -31.79 48.93 -4.78
CA VAL A 5 -31.62 47.48 -4.75
C VAL A 5 -30.76 47.17 -5.96
N PHE A 6 -29.59 46.56 -5.77
CA PHE A 6 -29.15 45.38 -6.54
C PHE A 6 -27.70 44.97 -6.22
N LEU A 7 -27.53 43.64 -6.18
CA LEU A 7 -26.33 42.84 -6.45
C LEU A 7 -25.21 42.82 -5.39
N ILE A 8 -25.25 41.79 -4.54
CA ILE A 8 -24.03 41.04 -4.18
C ILE A 8 -24.36 39.55 -4.24
N THR A 9 -24.20 38.97 -5.43
CA THR A 9 -24.08 37.52 -5.61
C THR A 9 -22.68 37.10 -5.16
N SER A 10 -22.57 36.44 -4.01
CA SER A 10 -21.37 35.65 -3.67
C SER A 10 -21.82 34.25 -3.28
N ILE A 11 -22.11 33.45 -4.31
CA ILE A 11 -22.18 32.00 -4.16
C ILE A 11 -20.73 31.54 -4.21
N PHE A 12 -20.16 31.24 -3.05
CA PHE A 12 -18.92 30.49 -2.95
C PHE A 12 -19.18 29.09 -3.51
N VAL A 13 -18.81 28.86 -4.77
CA VAL A 13 -18.76 27.52 -5.34
C VAL A 13 -17.56 26.82 -4.73
N ILE A 14 -17.77 26.13 -3.62
CA ILE A 14 -16.80 25.15 -3.11
C ILE A 14 -16.85 23.97 -4.08
N ASN A 15 -15.93 23.99 -5.06
CA ASN A 15 -15.66 22.87 -5.93
C ASN A 15 -15.10 21.73 -5.06
N ILE A 16 -15.96 20.81 -4.66
CA ILE A 16 -15.56 19.54 -4.02
C ILE A 16 -15.08 18.58 -5.12
N ASN A 17 -13.93 18.89 -5.73
CA ASN A 17 -13.15 17.93 -6.48
C ASN A 17 -12.05 17.38 -5.57
N SER A 18 -12.44 16.68 -4.51
CA SER A 18 -11.51 15.99 -3.59
C SER A 18 -10.85 14.76 -4.22
N TRP A 19 -10.96 14.57 -5.53
CA TRP A 19 -10.54 13.35 -6.22
C TRP A 19 -9.11 13.48 -6.78
N ALA A 20 -8.60 14.71 -6.92
CA ALA A 20 -7.30 14.97 -7.52
C ALA A 20 -6.13 14.91 -6.52
N VAL A 21 -6.38 15.10 -5.22
CA VAL A 21 -5.29 15.20 -4.21
C VAL A 21 -4.77 13.83 -3.74
N ALA A 22 -5.44 12.73 -4.09
CA ALA A 22 -4.94 11.38 -3.82
C ALA A 22 -3.89 10.92 -4.85
N GLN A 23 -3.89 11.50 -6.06
CA GLN A 23 -3.06 11.03 -7.18
C GLN A 23 -1.62 11.57 -7.13
N ASP A 24 -1.38 12.69 -6.43
CA ASP A 24 -0.05 13.31 -6.27
C ASP A 24 0.77 12.69 -5.13
N GLN A 25 0.20 11.75 -4.38
CA GLN A 25 1.01 10.85 -3.56
C GLN A 25 1.64 9.85 -4.54
N GLU A 26 2.90 10.02 -4.93
CA GLU A 26 3.68 9.03 -5.72
C GLU A 26 3.85 7.66 -5.00
N ALA A 27 3.06 7.39 -3.97
CA ALA A 27 2.82 6.07 -3.42
C ALA A 27 2.17 5.17 -4.49
N GLY A 28 3.00 4.46 -5.27
CA GLY A 28 2.55 3.40 -6.16
C GLY A 28 2.82 3.59 -7.66
N LYS A 29 3.67 4.56 -8.06
CA LYS A 29 4.09 4.70 -9.46
C LYS A 29 5.06 3.57 -9.87
N LEU A 30 4.51 2.40 -10.15
CA LEU A 30 5.19 1.28 -10.82
C LEU A 30 4.90 1.40 -12.32
N THR A 31 5.67 2.19 -13.06
CA THR A 31 5.30 2.60 -14.43
C THR A 31 5.53 1.56 -15.51
N ASP A 32 6.41 0.57 -15.33
CA ASP A 32 6.80 -0.28 -16.47
C ASP A 32 6.20 -1.68 -16.50
N THR A 33 5.68 -2.20 -15.39
CA THR A 33 5.13 -3.58 -15.33
C THR A 33 3.65 -3.66 -15.01
N GLU A 34 3.02 -2.57 -14.56
CA GLU A 34 1.64 -2.62 -14.09
C GLU A 34 0.66 -2.93 -15.23
N ALA A 35 0.83 -2.37 -16.44
CA ALA A 35 -0.09 -2.64 -17.55
C ALA A 35 -0.05 -4.11 -18.01
N VAL A 36 1.14 -4.70 -18.09
CA VAL A 36 1.32 -6.13 -18.41
C VAL A 36 0.72 -6.99 -17.31
N PHE A 37 0.96 -6.60 -16.06
CA PHE A 37 0.43 -7.30 -14.90
C PHE A 37 -1.10 -7.25 -14.84
N GLN A 38 -1.72 -6.10 -15.13
CA GLN A 38 -3.18 -5.95 -15.14
C GLN A 38 -3.83 -6.90 -16.15
N LYS A 39 -3.23 -7.07 -17.33
CA LYS A 39 -3.70 -8.05 -18.32
C LYS A 39 -3.64 -9.50 -17.80
N LEU A 40 -2.61 -9.84 -17.03
CA LEU A 40 -2.49 -11.17 -16.42
C LEU A 40 -3.49 -11.38 -15.26
N VAL A 41 -3.79 -10.33 -14.50
CA VAL A 41 -4.81 -10.34 -13.42
C VAL A 41 -6.21 -10.56 -13.98
N GLU A 42 -6.57 -9.93 -15.09
CA GLU A 42 -7.88 -10.14 -15.74
C GLU A 42 -8.12 -11.62 -16.12
N GLN A 43 -7.05 -12.39 -16.30
CA GLN A 43 -7.09 -13.81 -16.63
C GLN A 43 -6.95 -14.72 -15.39
N CYS A 44 -6.71 -14.15 -14.21
CA CYS A 44 -6.44 -14.86 -12.96
C CYS A 44 -7.27 -14.27 -11.80
N ASP A 45 -8.50 -14.74 -11.62
CA ASP A 45 -9.39 -14.32 -10.52
C ASP A 45 -9.25 -15.21 -9.26
N ASN A 46 -8.01 -15.59 -8.91
CA ASN A 46 -7.76 -16.37 -7.71
C ASN A 46 -7.44 -15.45 -6.52
N VAL A 47 -8.34 -15.43 -5.53
CA VAL A 47 -8.23 -14.54 -4.35
C VAL A 47 -6.91 -14.70 -3.59
N ASP A 48 -6.44 -15.93 -3.36
CA ASP A 48 -5.17 -16.16 -2.65
C ASP A 48 -3.99 -15.53 -3.38
N MET A 49 -3.96 -15.64 -4.71
CA MET A 49 -2.91 -15.07 -5.54
C MET A 49 -2.98 -13.54 -5.58
N LEU A 50 -4.19 -12.97 -5.64
CA LEU A 50 -4.40 -11.52 -5.53
C LEU A 50 -3.94 -10.97 -4.16
N MET A 51 -4.17 -11.74 -3.09
CA MET A 51 -3.69 -11.38 -1.75
C MET A 51 -2.16 -11.45 -1.66
N LEU A 52 -1.52 -12.47 -2.24
CA LEU A 52 -0.06 -12.55 -2.31
C LEU A 52 0.54 -11.38 -3.09
N ARG A 53 -0.10 -10.97 -4.19
CA ARG A 53 0.31 -9.77 -4.93
C ARG A 53 0.30 -8.52 -4.05
N ALA A 54 -0.78 -8.31 -3.29
CA ALA A 54 -0.88 -7.16 -2.40
C ALA A 54 0.25 -7.17 -1.35
N ARG A 55 0.55 -8.34 -0.77
CA ARG A 55 1.65 -8.51 0.18
C ARG A 55 3.01 -8.22 -0.43
N ILE A 56 3.31 -8.76 -1.61
CA ILE A 56 4.57 -8.47 -2.31
C ILE A 56 4.70 -6.97 -2.57
N ARG A 57 3.67 -6.32 -3.11
CA ARG A 57 3.68 -4.87 -3.39
C ARG A 57 3.87 -4.02 -2.14
N LEU A 58 3.43 -4.49 -0.98
CA LEU A 58 3.64 -3.81 0.29
C LEU A 58 5.12 -3.83 0.71
N GLU A 59 5.87 -4.88 0.37
CA GLU A 59 7.30 -5.01 0.68
C GLU A 59 8.23 -4.36 -0.35
N LEU A 60 7.84 -4.30 -1.63
CA LEU A 60 8.68 -3.74 -2.70
C LEU A 60 9.32 -2.36 -2.39
N PRO A 61 8.63 -1.35 -1.84
CA PRO A 61 9.24 -0.05 -1.57
C PRO A 61 10.21 -0.05 -0.38
N ARG A 62 10.18 -1.10 0.45
CA ARG A 62 10.93 -1.20 1.70
C ARG A 62 11.97 -2.32 1.71
N THR A 63 12.09 -3.08 0.63
CA THR A 63 13.11 -4.12 0.49
C THR A 63 14.39 -3.56 -0.16
N THR A 64 15.44 -4.38 -0.31
CA THR A 64 16.63 -4.03 -1.10
C THR A 64 16.29 -4.01 -2.59
N ASP A 65 17.04 -3.26 -3.41
CA ASP A 65 16.73 -3.13 -4.84
C ASP A 65 16.78 -4.50 -5.55
N ASP A 66 17.80 -5.32 -5.25
CA ASP A 66 17.95 -6.67 -5.79
C ASP A 66 16.78 -7.60 -5.42
N ALA A 67 16.33 -7.54 -4.16
CA ALA A 67 15.18 -8.31 -3.71
C ALA A 67 13.87 -7.79 -4.33
N ALA A 68 13.75 -6.47 -4.52
CA ALA A 68 12.58 -5.88 -5.17
C ALA A 68 12.45 -6.34 -6.62
N ASP A 69 13.55 -6.36 -7.37
CA ASP A 69 13.54 -6.79 -8.76
C ASP A 69 13.26 -8.28 -8.89
N THR A 70 13.90 -9.11 -8.06
CA THR A 70 13.62 -10.55 -8.02
C THR A 70 12.16 -10.85 -7.64
N ALA A 71 11.60 -10.12 -6.68
CA ALA A 71 10.21 -10.28 -6.26
C ALA A 71 9.22 -9.83 -7.35
N LYS A 72 9.53 -8.78 -8.13
CA LYS A 72 8.71 -8.37 -9.29
C LYS A 72 8.72 -9.44 -10.38
N ASP A 73 9.86 -10.07 -10.65
CA ASP A 73 9.95 -11.16 -11.63
C ASP A 73 9.10 -12.37 -11.21
N LYS A 74 9.18 -12.75 -9.93
CA LYS A 74 8.32 -13.80 -9.36
C LYS A 74 6.84 -13.42 -9.41
N LEU A 75 6.51 -12.16 -9.16
CA LEU A 75 5.16 -11.64 -9.30
C LEU A 75 4.62 -11.87 -10.71
N LEU A 76 5.39 -11.53 -11.75
CA LEU A 76 5.02 -11.74 -13.14
C LEU A 76 4.86 -13.24 -13.46
N GLN A 77 5.86 -14.06 -13.13
CA GLN A 77 5.85 -15.51 -13.38
C GLN A 77 4.65 -16.22 -12.72
N GLY A 78 4.32 -15.84 -11.48
CA GLY A 78 3.19 -16.42 -10.76
C GLY A 78 1.85 -16.15 -11.44
N PHE A 79 1.66 -14.94 -11.97
CA PHE A 79 0.43 -14.58 -12.69
C PHE A 79 0.39 -15.11 -14.13
N GLU A 80 1.54 -15.29 -14.79
CA GLU A 80 1.61 -16.04 -16.06
C GLU A 80 1.18 -17.50 -15.89
N LEU A 81 1.65 -18.17 -14.82
CA LEU A 81 1.22 -19.53 -14.48
C LEU A 81 -0.29 -19.59 -14.17
N CYS A 82 -0.80 -18.60 -13.44
CA CYS A 82 -2.23 -18.53 -13.16
C CYS A 82 -3.06 -18.37 -14.43
N ALA A 83 -2.68 -17.46 -15.33
CA ALA A 83 -3.35 -17.26 -16.62
C ALA A 83 -3.31 -18.52 -17.50
N ALA A 84 -2.29 -19.37 -17.34
CA ALA A 84 -2.19 -20.67 -17.99
C ALA A 84 -2.99 -21.81 -17.29
N GLY A 85 -3.76 -21.49 -16.24
CA GLY A 85 -4.54 -22.46 -15.46
C GLY A 85 -3.73 -23.25 -14.42
N LYS A 86 -2.44 -22.93 -14.24
CA LYS A 86 -1.53 -23.59 -13.31
C LYS A 86 -1.48 -22.88 -11.95
N MET A 87 -2.64 -22.74 -11.31
CA MET A 87 -2.79 -21.93 -10.09
C MET A 87 -1.90 -22.39 -8.93
N ALA A 88 -1.75 -23.70 -8.72
CA ALA A 88 -0.94 -24.22 -7.62
C ALA A 88 0.56 -23.90 -7.81
N GLU A 89 1.09 -24.08 -9.02
CA GLU A 89 2.46 -23.69 -9.37
C GLU A 89 2.63 -22.17 -9.22
N GLY A 90 1.67 -21.39 -9.72
CA GLY A 90 1.70 -19.93 -9.62
C GLY A 90 1.69 -19.44 -8.17
N LYS A 91 0.92 -20.08 -7.28
CA LYS A 91 0.89 -19.73 -5.85
C LYS A 91 2.25 -19.95 -5.18
N ILE A 92 2.92 -21.06 -5.46
CA ILE A 92 4.27 -21.34 -4.94
C ILE A 92 5.25 -20.25 -5.38
N VAL A 93 5.22 -19.89 -6.67
CA VAL A 93 6.10 -18.83 -7.21
C VAL A 93 5.83 -17.47 -6.55
N LEU A 94 4.57 -17.15 -6.26
CA LEU A 94 4.22 -15.93 -5.53
C LEU A 94 4.66 -15.96 -4.06
N GLU A 95 4.53 -17.10 -3.39
CA GLU A 95 5.03 -17.28 -2.01
C GLU A 95 6.56 -17.10 -1.95
N GLU A 96 7.30 -17.66 -2.90
CA GLU A 96 8.74 -17.42 -3.06
C GLU A 96 9.06 -15.93 -3.24
N GLY A 97 8.32 -15.24 -4.12
CA GLY A 97 8.49 -13.80 -4.35
C GLY A 97 8.24 -12.97 -3.08
N TYR A 98 7.27 -13.37 -2.27
CA TYR A 98 6.97 -12.70 -1.00
C TYR A 98 8.06 -12.90 0.04
N GLU A 99 8.58 -14.13 0.19
CA GLU A 99 9.67 -14.40 1.14
C GLU A 99 10.97 -13.70 0.74
N ILE A 100 11.27 -13.60 -0.57
CA ILE A 100 12.41 -12.81 -1.07
C ILE A 100 12.25 -11.33 -0.69
N ALA A 101 11.06 -10.76 -0.91
CA ALA A 101 10.81 -9.38 -0.58
C ALA A 101 10.96 -9.12 0.93
N LYS A 102 10.42 -10.01 1.79
CA LYS A 102 10.61 -9.95 3.25
C LYS A 102 12.07 -10.08 3.69
N ALA A 103 12.82 -10.97 3.06
CA ALA A 103 14.24 -11.15 3.35
C ALA A 103 15.03 -9.87 3.07
N GLY A 104 14.77 -9.19 1.95
CA GLY A 104 15.42 -7.91 1.66
C GLY A 104 14.97 -6.76 2.58
N VAL A 105 13.74 -6.78 3.12
CA VAL A 105 13.36 -5.82 4.19
C VAL A 105 14.19 -6.06 5.45
N THR A 106 14.35 -7.33 5.81
CA THR A 106 15.16 -7.77 6.95
C THR A 106 16.62 -7.37 6.78
N GLU A 107 17.17 -7.55 5.59
CA GLU A 107 18.52 -7.10 5.25
C GLU A 107 18.66 -5.58 5.38
N LYS A 108 17.71 -4.82 4.83
CA LYS A 108 17.77 -3.36 4.79
C LYS A 108 17.59 -2.70 6.15
N PHE A 109 16.74 -3.26 7.01
CA PHE A 109 16.31 -2.63 8.25
C PHE A 109 16.61 -3.42 9.53
N GLY A 110 17.09 -4.66 9.42
CA GLY A 110 17.27 -5.56 10.57
C GLY A 110 15.95 -5.94 11.26
N GLN A 111 14.82 -5.73 10.59
CA GLN A 111 13.46 -6.02 11.06
C GLN A 111 12.79 -6.96 10.07
N GLU A 112 12.11 -7.98 10.57
CA GLU A 112 11.36 -8.87 9.68
C GLU A 112 10.34 -8.08 8.86
N GLY A 113 10.23 -8.40 7.57
CA GLY A 113 9.21 -7.83 6.69
C GLY A 113 7.80 -8.05 7.22
N THR A 114 6.82 -7.30 6.71
CA THR A 114 5.45 -7.42 7.23
C THR A 114 4.91 -8.84 7.06
N GLY A 115 4.28 -9.36 8.11
CA GLY A 115 3.64 -10.69 8.09
C GLY A 115 4.35 -11.79 8.88
N SER A 116 5.45 -11.51 9.59
CA SER A 116 5.85 -12.35 10.71
C SER A 116 5.01 -12.01 11.95
N ASP A 117 4.12 -12.93 12.28
CA ASP A 117 3.36 -13.08 13.52
C ASP A 117 2.94 -11.82 14.31
N GLU A 118 1.63 -11.58 14.24
CA GLU A 118 0.82 -10.86 15.21
C GLU A 118 1.26 -9.42 15.54
N THR A 119 0.26 -8.59 15.81
CA THR A 119 0.51 -7.41 16.61
C THR A 119 0.94 -7.88 18.01
N THR A 120 2.21 -8.28 18.21
CA THR A 120 2.82 -8.03 19.50
C THR A 120 2.85 -6.52 19.61
N VAL A 121 1.78 -5.98 20.20
CA VAL A 121 1.84 -4.74 20.95
C VAL A 121 3.05 -4.94 21.85
N SER A 122 4.21 -4.45 21.40
CA SER A 122 5.36 -4.27 22.26
C SER A 122 4.80 -3.44 23.39
N GLN A 123 4.57 -4.09 24.54
CA GLN A 123 4.05 -3.38 25.70
C GLN A 123 5.01 -2.20 25.88
N PRO A 124 4.53 -0.96 25.78
CA PRO A 124 5.41 0.18 25.97
C PRO A 124 6.07 -0.02 27.32
N LYS A 125 7.42 0.03 27.35
CA LYS A 125 8.18 0.08 28.62
C LYS A 125 7.43 1.04 29.55
N PRO A 126 7.18 0.67 30.81
CA PRO A 126 6.39 1.48 31.72
C PRO A 126 6.96 2.90 31.73
N VAL A 127 6.21 3.82 31.13
CA VAL A 127 6.53 5.23 31.14
C VAL A 127 6.44 5.65 32.59
N GLU A 128 7.60 6.00 33.14
CA GLU A 128 7.72 6.65 34.44
C GLU A 128 6.71 7.79 34.50
N LYS A 129 5.83 7.78 35.52
CA LYS A 129 4.67 8.69 35.62
C LYS A 129 5.13 10.14 35.49
N ILE A 130 4.97 10.71 34.30
CA ILE A 130 4.98 12.16 34.14
C ILE A 130 3.66 12.65 34.71
N GLU A 131 3.78 13.33 35.85
CA GLU A 131 2.70 13.99 36.56
C GLU A 131 1.89 14.88 35.61
N SER A 132 0.57 14.84 35.80
CA SER A 132 -0.47 15.24 34.87
C SER A 132 -0.23 16.53 34.08
N GLN A 133 -0.11 16.42 32.76
CA GLN A 133 -0.49 17.49 31.84
C GLN A 133 -1.76 17.09 31.09
N LYS A 134 -2.76 17.99 31.09
CA LYS A 134 -4.12 17.75 30.62
C LYS A 134 -4.14 17.23 29.16
N PRO A 135 -5.07 16.32 28.82
CA PRO A 135 -5.18 15.79 27.46
C PRO A 135 -5.57 16.88 26.46
N TRP A 136 -4.89 16.89 25.32
CA TRP A 136 -4.99 17.87 24.23
C TRP A 136 -6.36 17.91 23.52
N TRP A 137 -7.21 16.92 23.74
CA TRP A 137 -8.56 16.80 23.19
C TRP A 137 -9.63 17.66 23.90
N LYS A 138 -9.27 18.36 24.98
CA LYS A 138 -10.22 19.16 25.78
C LYS A 138 -10.26 20.66 25.41
N PHE A 139 -9.74 21.03 24.25
CA PHE A 139 -9.62 22.44 23.82
C PHE A 139 -10.45 22.82 22.57
N TRP A 140 -11.45 22.04 22.21
CA TRP A 140 -12.48 22.44 21.24
C TRP A 140 -13.88 22.25 21.79
#